data_AF-A0A7D8UFY9-F1
#
_entry.id   AF-A0A7D8UFY9-F1
#
_cell.length_a   1.000
_cell.length_b   1.000
_cell.length_c   1.000
_cell.angle_alpha   90.00
_cell.angle_beta   90.00
_cell.angle_gamma   90.00
#
_symmetry.space_group_name_H-M   'P 1'
#
loop_
_entity.id
_entity.type
_entity.pdbx_description
1 polymer ?
#
loop_
_entity_poly.entity_id
_entity_poly.type
_entity_poly.pdbx_seq_one_letter_code
_entity_poly.pdbx_strand_id
1 'polypeptide(L)'
;MPEVLLTIAAFVIAAAGAGIAFNADKRVRSLRTRLERLRVRFDRAEGELLRTRQTLAASQVREALRANGREATLPIEFRSQYGEDVLLWDVFGPSLEGFFIEVGAYDGVALSVTRALEAAGWTGLLIEALPERAAQCARNRPNSRVEHAALGKPGGPATVTFSAVEHATPGMDMLSHIDAPDATTEHKETIEREGARTKSVTVPMTTMDALLAKAPPSRIDAVVIDVEGAEASLLAGFDLKKWRPRVIVIEDNTMGEDDRVASIVRAGGYTECGWVGVNRVFVRTDETGLIERVRASCASLAWPNVAFRFGR
;
A
#
# COMPACT_ATOMS: atom_id res chain seq x y z
N MET A 1 -69.14 16.22 -22.35
CA MET A 1 -68.09 16.08 -23.40
C MET A 1 -66.74 16.68 -23.00
N PRO A 2 -66.63 17.87 -22.37
CA PRO A 2 -65.33 18.48 -22.03
C PRO A 2 -64.48 17.68 -21.03
N GLU A 3 -65.10 17.11 -20.00
CA GLU A 3 -64.41 16.36 -18.93
C GLU A 3 -63.76 15.06 -19.41
N VAL A 4 -64.42 14.37 -20.35
CA VAL A 4 -63.89 13.13 -20.96
C VAL A 4 -62.64 13.45 -21.78
N LEU A 5 -62.66 14.54 -22.55
CA LEU A 5 -61.49 14.99 -23.32
C LEU A 5 -60.32 15.42 -22.42
N LEU A 6 -60.58 16.09 -21.31
CA LEU A 6 -59.55 16.48 -20.34
C LEU A 6 -58.90 15.25 -19.68
N THR A 7 -59.70 14.24 -19.37
CA THR A 7 -59.24 12.99 -18.75
C THR A 7 -58.38 12.17 -19.72
N ILE A 8 -58.79 12.08 -20.99
CA ILE A 8 -58.01 11.42 -22.05
C ILE A 8 -56.68 12.16 -22.26
N ALA A 9 -56.70 13.50 -22.32
CA ALA A 9 -55.47 14.30 -22.47
C ALA A 9 -54.50 14.09 -21.30
N ALA A 10 -54.99 14.07 -20.05
CA ALA A 10 -54.17 13.80 -18.88
C ALA A 10 -53.53 12.39 -18.91
N PHE A 11 -54.27 11.38 -19.37
CA PHE A 11 -53.76 10.01 -19.48
C PHE A 11 -52.68 9.89 -20.56
N VAL A 12 -52.84 10.55 -21.71
CA VAL A 12 -51.83 10.58 -22.78
C VAL A 12 -50.54 11.28 -22.31
N ILE A 13 -50.65 12.40 -21.60
CA ILE A 13 -49.48 13.10 -21.04
C ILE A 13 -48.77 12.23 -20.00
N ALA A 14 -49.52 11.57 -19.11
CA ALA A 14 -48.95 10.67 -18.10
C ALA A 14 -48.25 9.45 -18.76
N ALA A 15 -48.87 8.85 -19.77
CA ALA A 15 -48.28 7.72 -20.51
C ALA A 15 -47.02 8.14 -21.29
N ALA A 16 -47.03 9.31 -21.93
CA ALA A 16 -45.86 9.87 -22.60
C ALA A 16 -44.73 10.17 -21.60
N GLY A 17 -45.05 10.77 -20.44
CA GLY A 17 -44.11 11.02 -19.35
C GLY A 17 -43.49 9.73 -18.81
N ALA A 18 -44.30 8.70 -18.58
CA ALA A 18 -43.83 7.37 -18.15
C ALA A 18 -42.93 6.71 -19.20
N GLY A 19 -43.26 6.83 -20.49
CA GLY A 19 -42.44 6.33 -21.60
C GLY A 19 -41.08 7.03 -21.71
N ILE A 20 -41.03 8.35 -21.48
CA ILE A 20 -39.78 9.13 -21.43
C ILE A 20 -38.94 8.68 -20.21
N ALA A 21 -39.55 8.57 -19.03
CA ALA A 21 -38.87 8.13 -17.82
C ALA A 21 -38.31 6.71 -17.95
N PHE A 22 -39.07 5.77 -18.50
CA PHE A 22 -38.64 4.40 -18.76
C PHE A 22 -37.45 4.34 -19.73
N ASN A 23 -37.49 5.13 -20.82
CA ASN A 23 -36.38 5.21 -21.76
C ASN A 23 -35.14 5.89 -21.16
N ALA A 24 -35.31 6.91 -20.32
CA ALA A 24 -34.23 7.57 -19.60
C ALA A 24 -33.56 6.59 -18.61
N ASP A 25 -34.34 5.86 -17.83
CA ASP A 25 -33.83 4.86 -16.89
C ASP A 25 -33.12 3.70 -17.61
N LYS A 26 -33.66 3.20 -18.74
CA LYS A 26 -32.98 2.22 -19.58
C LYS A 26 -31.64 2.73 -20.12
N ARG A 27 -31.56 4.01 -20.51
CA ARG A 27 -30.31 4.66 -20.93
C ARG A 27 -29.32 4.79 -19.77
N VAL A 28 -29.77 5.21 -18.59
CA VAL A 28 -28.92 5.31 -17.37
C VAL A 28 -28.35 3.94 -16.99
N ARG A 29 -29.17 2.89 -16.97
CA ARG A 29 -28.71 1.52 -16.72
C ARG A 29 -27.69 1.08 -17.76
N SER A 30 -27.95 1.32 -19.04
CA SER A 30 -27.00 1.01 -20.12
C SER A 30 -25.67 1.75 -19.99
N LEU A 31 -25.69 3.03 -19.63
CA LEU A 31 -24.50 3.84 -19.38
C LEU A 31 -23.71 3.34 -18.17
N ARG A 32 -24.37 2.97 -17.06
CA ARG A 32 -23.72 2.37 -15.89
C ARG A 32 -22.99 1.08 -16.26
N THR A 33 -23.65 0.15 -16.96
CA THR A 33 -23.02 -1.10 -17.41
C THR A 33 -21.88 -0.86 -18.40
N ARG A 34 -21.95 0.20 -19.22
CA ARG A 34 -20.83 0.60 -20.11
C ARG A 34 -19.67 1.18 -19.32
N LEU A 35 -19.94 2.00 -18.31
CA LEU A 35 -18.94 2.58 -17.41
C LEU A 35 -18.24 1.49 -16.61
N GLU A 36 -18.96 0.53 -16.04
CA GLU A 36 -18.40 -0.64 -15.35
C GLU A 36 -17.49 -1.45 -16.27
N ARG A 37 -17.91 -1.74 -17.51
CA ARG A 37 -17.08 -2.44 -18.49
C ARG A 37 -15.85 -1.65 -18.94
N LEU A 38 -15.94 -0.32 -18.95
CA LEU A 38 -14.78 0.54 -19.22
C LEU A 38 -13.81 0.51 -18.05
N ARG A 39 -14.30 0.63 -16.81
CA ARG A 39 -13.50 0.51 -15.59
C ARG A 39 -12.74 -0.81 -15.54
N VAL A 40 -13.43 -1.95 -15.70
CA VAL A 40 -12.77 -3.27 -15.72
C VAL A 40 -11.67 -3.37 -16.79
N ARG A 41 -11.88 -2.82 -17.98
CA ARG A 41 -10.86 -2.81 -19.04
C ARG A 41 -9.69 -1.89 -18.70
N PHE A 42 -9.96 -0.77 -18.05
CA PHE A 42 -8.95 0.18 -17.61
C PHE A 42 -8.08 -0.41 -16.50
N ASP A 43 -8.69 -0.97 -15.45
CA ASP A 43 -8.00 -1.71 -14.37
C ASP A 43 -7.09 -2.83 -14.93
N ARG A 44 -7.58 -3.57 -15.94
CA ARG A 44 -6.78 -4.60 -16.60
C ARG A 44 -5.57 -4.02 -17.34
N ALA A 45 -5.76 -2.94 -18.09
CA ALA A 45 -4.68 -2.29 -18.83
C ALA A 45 -3.63 -1.69 -17.90
N GLU A 46 -4.05 -1.05 -16.80
CA GLU A 46 -3.16 -0.58 -15.74
C GLU A 46 -2.33 -1.73 -15.15
N GLY A 47 -2.98 -2.86 -14.82
CA GLY A 47 -2.28 -4.04 -14.31
C GLY A 47 -1.29 -4.65 -15.31
N GLU A 48 -1.60 -4.66 -16.61
CA GLU A 48 -0.68 -5.11 -17.67
C GLU A 48 0.52 -4.16 -17.82
N LEU A 49 0.29 -2.86 -17.70
CA LEU A 49 1.33 -1.84 -17.76
C LEU A 49 2.25 -1.90 -16.54
N LEU A 50 1.70 -2.04 -15.33
CA LEU A 50 2.48 -2.25 -14.11
C LEU A 50 3.36 -3.50 -14.23
N ARG A 51 2.80 -4.65 -14.65
CA ARG A 51 3.57 -5.89 -14.88
C ARG A 51 4.69 -5.71 -15.90
N THR A 52 4.45 -4.89 -16.93
CA THR A 52 5.47 -4.55 -17.93
C THR A 52 6.61 -3.74 -17.29
N ARG A 53 6.28 -2.74 -16.47
CA ARG A 53 7.28 -1.95 -15.72
C ARG A 53 8.08 -2.80 -14.74
N GLN A 54 7.42 -3.68 -14.01
CA GLN A 54 8.05 -4.65 -13.11
C GLN A 54 9.02 -5.58 -13.85
N THR A 55 8.64 -6.05 -15.04
CA THR A 55 9.50 -6.88 -15.89
C THR A 55 10.72 -6.10 -16.41
N LEU A 56 10.53 -4.84 -16.80
CA LEU A 56 11.61 -3.95 -17.21
C LEU A 56 12.58 -3.69 -16.04
N ALA A 57 12.07 -3.35 -14.86
CA ALA A 57 12.86 -3.12 -13.65
C ALA A 57 13.67 -4.37 -13.28
N ALA A 58 13.07 -5.57 -13.31
CA ALA A 58 13.79 -6.82 -13.11
C ALA A 58 14.92 -7.03 -14.12
N SER A 59 14.74 -6.59 -15.36
CA SER A 59 15.78 -6.67 -16.40
C SER A 59 16.91 -5.68 -16.15
N GLN A 60 16.60 -4.47 -15.68
CA GLN A 60 17.59 -3.47 -15.28
C GLN A 60 18.42 -3.94 -14.07
N VAL A 61 17.81 -4.61 -13.09
CA VAL A 61 18.55 -5.22 -11.97
C VAL A 61 19.55 -6.26 -12.48
N ARG A 62 19.12 -7.16 -13.40
CA ARG A 62 20.01 -8.17 -14.00
C ARG A 62 21.17 -7.53 -14.75
N GLU A 63 20.91 -6.46 -15.50
CA GLU A 63 21.93 -5.71 -16.22
C GLU A 63 22.91 -5.05 -15.26
N ALA A 64 22.42 -4.38 -14.21
CA ALA A 64 23.25 -3.74 -13.20
C ALA A 64 24.14 -4.75 -12.47
N LEU A 65 23.59 -5.90 -12.05
CA LEU A 65 24.37 -6.99 -11.44
C LEU A 65 25.46 -7.50 -12.39
N ARG A 66 25.11 -7.80 -13.65
CA ARG A 66 26.06 -8.26 -14.67
C ARG A 66 27.17 -7.25 -14.93
N ALA A 67 26.83 -5.96 -15.06
CA ALA A 67 27.79 -4.89 -15.31
C ALA A 67 28.81 -4.74 -14.16
N ASN A 68 28.43 -5.14 -12.94
CA ASN A 68 29.29 -5.11 -11.76
C ASN A 68 29.89 -6.48 -11.40
N GLY A 69 29.74 -7.50 -12.26
CA GLY A 69 30.27 -8.85 -12.00
C GLY A 69 29.64 -9.53 -10.77
N ARG A 70 28.41 -9.18 -10.42
CA ARG A 70 27.66 -9.72 -9.27
C ARG A 70 26.55 -10.64 -9.75
N GLU A 71 26.18 -11.59 -8.89
CA GLU A 71 25.00 -12.43 -9.07
C GLU A 71 23.90 -12.02 -8.10
N ALA A 72 22.65 -12.33 -8.46
CA ALA A 72 21.51 -12.06 -7.59
C ALA A 72 21.53 -13.01 -6.39
N THR A 73 21.28 -12.48 -5.20
CA THR A 73 21.22 -13.27 -3.96
C THR A 73 19.89 -14.01 -3.80
N LEU A 74 18.87 -13.57 -4.54
CA LEU A 74 17.50 -14.08 -4.55
C LEU A 74 16.91 -13.95 -5.97
N PRO A 75 15.78 -14.62 -6.29
CA PRO A 75 15.06 -14.37 -7.53
C PRO A 75 14.64 -12.90 -7.65
N ILE A 76 15.03 -12.25 -8.75
CA ILE A 76 14.70 -10.85 -9.03
C ILE A 76 13.24 -10.76 -9.50
N GLU A 77 12.36 -10.43 -8.56
CA GLU A 77 10.92 -10.35 -8.81
C GLU A 77 10.36 -9.12 -8.10
N PHE A 78 9.70 -8.27 -8.88
CA PHE A 78 8.91 -7.14 -8.42
C PHE A 78 7.46 -7.64 -8.26
N ARG A 79 6.89 -7.45 -7.07
CA ARG A 79 5.61 -8.02 -6.63
C ARG A 79 4.67 -7.02 -5.98
N SER A 80 5.08 -5.77 -5.77
CA SER A 80 4.25 -4.77 -5.12
C SER A 80 2.93 -4.55 -5.84
N GLN A 81 1.90 -4.15 -5.11
CA GLN A 81 0.53 -4.08 -5.60
C GLN A 81 0.33 -2.91 -6.59
N TYR A 82 0.94 -1.76 -6.32
CA TYR A 82 0.72 -0.53 -7.07
C TYR A 82 1.98 0.00 -7.76
N GLY A 83 3.14 -0.65 -7.55
CA GLY A 83 4.41 -0.27 -8.16
C GLY A 83 5.36 0.46 -7.22
N GLU A 84 5.18 0.29 -5.92
CA GLU A 84 6.05 0.81 -4.87
C GLU A 84 7.49 0.28 -5.04
N ASP A 85 7.65 -0.97 -5.43
CA ASP A 85 8.95 -1.57 -5.72
C ASP A 85 9.63 -0.94 -6.94
N VAL A 86 8.86 -0.67 -8.00
CA VAL A 86 9.32 0.07 -9.19
C VAL A 86 9.72 1.49 -8.81
N LEU A 87 8.91 2.18 -7.99
CA LEU A 87 9.23 3.51 -7.47
C LEU A 87 10.59 3.52 -6.77
N LEU A 88 10.81 2.61 -5.82
CA LEU A 88 12.08 2.56 -5.08
C LEU A 88 13.26 2.27 -6.01
N TRP A 89 13.11 1.35 -6.96
CA TRP A 89 14.14 1.06 -7.95
C TRP A 89 14.45 2.27 -8.85
N ASP A 90 13.43 2.96 -9.36
CA ASP A 90 13.57 4.12 -10.24
C ASP A 90 14.34 5.27 -9.56
N VAL A 91 14.13 5.50 -8.25
CA VAL A 91 14.65 6.70 -7.56
C VAL A 91 16.04 6.54 -6.98
N PHE A 92 16.42 5.31 -6.59
CA PHE A 92 17.76 4.96 -6.16
C PHE A 92 18.67 4.49 -7.31
N GLY A 93 18.07 4.16 -8.46
CA GLY A 93 18.80 3.76 -9.65
C GLY A 93 19.47 2.38 -9.50
N PRO A 94 20.48 2.06 -10.32
CA PRO A 94 21.14 0.75 -10.31
C PRO A 94 22.07 0.54 -9.11
N SER A 95 21.80 1.20 -7.97
CA SER A 95 22.55 0.97 -6.73
C SER A 95 22.34 -0.48 -6.30
N LEU A 96 23.44 -1.22 -6.17
CA LEU A 96 23.43 -2.61 -5.73
C LEU A 96 23.73 -2.74 -4.23
N GLU A 97 23.59 -1.62 -3.51
CA GLU A 97 23.74 -1.50 -2.07
C GLU A 97 22.77 -0.43 -1.53
N GLY A 98 22.35 -0.64 -0.29
CA GLY A 98 21.44 0.22 0.42
C GLY A 98 20.81 -0.53 1.59
N PHE A 99 20.09 0.21 2.42
CA PHE A 99 19.39 -0.36 3.58
C PHE A 99 17.91 0.01 3.55
N PHE A 100 17.04 -0.99 3.60
CA PHE A 100 15.60 -0.79 3.67
C PHE A 100 15.01 -1.25 5.01
N ILE A 101 13.82 -0.73 5.31
CA ILE A 101 12.94 -1.26 6.36
C ILE A 101 11.59 -1.55 5.71
N GLU A 102 11.01 -2.71 5.98
CA GLU A 102 9.64 -3.07 5.57
C GLU A 102 8.88 -3.53 6.81
N VAL A 103 7.86 -2.77 7.19
CA VAL A 103 6.96 -3.08 8.31
C VAL A 103 5.66 -3.61 7.72
N GLY A 104 5.17 -4.74 8.24
CA GLY A 104 4.12 -5.51 7.56
C GLY A 104 4.70 -6.42 6.49
N ALA A 105 5.88 -6.99 6.75
CA ALA A 105 6.61 -7.77 5.74
C ALA A 105 5.93 -9.09 5.36
N TYR A 106 4.89 -9.52 6.10
CA TYR A 106 4.12 -10.73 5.84
C TYR A 106 5.03 -11.96 5.68
N ASP A 107 4.96 -12.69 4.57
CA ASP A 107 5.81 -13.84 4.27
C ASP A 107 7.17 -13.46 3.62
N GLY A 108 7.45 -12.16 3.47
CA GLY A 108 8.64 -11.61 2.84
C GLY A 108 8.67 -11.72 1.32
N VAL A 109 7.60 -12.21 0.68
CA VAL A 109 7.53 -12.47 -0.76
C VAL A 109 6.30 -11.85 -1.40
N ALA A 110 5.12 -12.21 -0.94
CA ALA A 110 3.86 -11.75 -1.50
C ALA A 110 3.69 -10.25 -1.23
N LEU A 111 3.39 -9.51 -2.30
CA LEU A 111 3.27 -8.04 -2.31
C LEU A 111 4.50 -7.26 -1.80
N SER A 112 5.63 -7.92 -1.55
CA SER A 112 6.80 -7.25 -0.96
C SER A 112 7.34 -6.14 -1.85
N VAL A 113 7.58 -4.99 -1.24
CA VAL A 113 8.11 -3.78 -1.87
C VAL A 113 9.63 -3.83 -1.95
N THR A 114 10.30 -4.51 -1.03
CA THR A 114 11.78 -4.46 -0.91
C THR A 114 12.50 -5.68 -1.47
N ARG A 115 11.77 -6.73 -1.88
CA ARG A 115 12.39 -8.01 -2.31
C ARG A 115 13.37 -7.88 -3.46
N ALA A 116 13.00 -7.09 -4.47
CA ALA A 116 13.87 -6.85 -5.60
C ALA A 116 15.15 -6.10 -5.22
N LEU A 117 15.09 -5.22 -4.20
CA LEU A 117 16.26 -4.52 -3.68
C LEU A 117 17.21 -5.50 -2.98
N GLU A 118 16.69 -6.40 -2.14
CA GLU A 118 17.53 -7.44 -1.52
C GLU A 118 18.17 -8.36 -2.56
N ALA A 119 17.42 -8.74 -3.60
CA ALA A 119 17.94 -9.52 -4.74
C ALA A 119 19.06 -8.78 -5.50
N ALA A 120 18.99 -7.44 -5.57
CA ALA A 120 20.04 -6.59 -6.12
C ALA A 120 21.25 -6.42 -5.17
N GLY A 121 21.15 -6.92 -3.94
CA GLY A 121 22.22 -6.94 -2.95
C GLY A 121 22.09 -5.90 -1.83
N TRP A 122 20.92 -5.28 -1.69
CA TRP A 122 20.60 -4.50 -0.50
C TRP A 122 20.43 -5.41 0.72
N THR A 123 20.51 -4.82 1.90
CA THR A 123 20.16 -5.48 3.16
C THR A 123 19.04 -4.72 3.84
N GLY A 124 18.37 -5.31 4.82
CA GLY A 124 17.31 -4.58 5.49
C GLY A 124 16.82 -5.20 6.79
N LEU A 125 15.79 -4.53 7.32
CA LEU A 125 15.02 -4.93 8.48
C LEU A 125 13.58 -5.19 8.06
N LEU A 126 13.14 -6.44 8.21
CA LEU A 126 11.77 -6.85 7.97
C LEU A 126 11.08 -7.02 9.33
N ILE A 127 9.92 -6.39 9.53
CA ILE A 127 9.16 -6.49 10.77
C ILE A 127 7.78 -7.08 10.46
N GLU A 128 7.44 -8.15 11.16
CA GLU A 128 6.18 -8.86 10.99
C GLU A 128 5.62 -9.29 12.36
N ALA A 129 4.33 -9.02 12.59
CA ALA A 129 3.70 -9.25 13.88
C ALA A 129 3.27 -10.71 14.06
N LEU A 130 2.82 -11.40 13.01
CA LEU A 130 2.35 -12.77 13.09
C LEU A 130 3.54 -13.76 13.12
N PRO A 131 3.60 -14.68 14.10
CA PRO A 131 4.77 -15.54 14.29
C PRO A 131 5.06 -16.46 13.10
N GLU A 132 4.01 -17.04 12.51
CA GLU A 132 4.15 -17.94 11.35
C GLU A 132 4.62 -17.19 10.09
N ARG A 133 4.21 -15.93 9.93
CA ARG A 133 4.60 -15.05 8.83
C ARG A 133 6.02 -14.55 9.01
N ALA A 134 6.39 -14.09 10.21
CA ALA A 134 7.77 -13.74 10.53
C ALA A 134 8.73 -14.92 10.29
N ALA A 135 8.34 -16.15 10.63
CA ALA A 135 9.15 -17.33 10.36
C ALA A 135 9.28 -17.64 8.86
N GLN A 136 8.23 -17.41 8.05
CA GLN A 136 8.29 -17.52 6.59
C GLN A 136 9.19 -16.44 6.00
N CYS A 137 9.04 -15.20 6.44
CA CYS A 137 9.85 -14.06 6.07
C CYS A 137 11.34 -14.35 6.28
N ALA A 138 11.73 -14.87 7.46
CA ALA A 138 13.11 -15.24 7.76
C ALA A 138 13.67 -16.34 6.84
N ARG A 139 12.84 -17.29 6.40
CA ARG A 139 13.25 -18.33 5.43
C ARG A 139 13.39 -17.77 4.01
N ASN A 140 12.48 -16.88 3.62
CA ASN A 140 12.40 -16.34 2.26
C ASN A 140 13.39 -15.20 2.01
N ARG A 141 13.85 -14.52 3.07
CA ARG A 141 14.66 -13.30 3.04
C ARG A 141 15.90 -13.41 3.94
N PRO A 142 16.78 -14.40 3.69
CA PRO A 142 17.89 -14.74 4.59
C PRO A 142 18.97 -13.67 4.69
N ASN A 143 19.02 -12.68 3.79
CA ASN A 143 20.03 -11.61 3.83
C ASN A 143 19.56 -10.39 4.62
N SER A 144 18.31 -10.40 5.10
CA SER A 144 17.72 -9.34 5.93
C SER A 144 17.46 -9.83 7.35
N ARG A 145 17.56 -8.91 8.32
CA ARG A 145 17.15 -9.20 9.69
C ARG A 145 15.64 -9.21 9.76
N VAL A 146 15.06 -10.23 10.39
CA VAL A 146 13.61 -10.31 10.62
C VAL A 146 13.32 -10.16 12.11
N GLU A 147 12.40 -9.27 12.45
CA GLU A 147 11.91 -9.07 13.82
C GLU A 147 10.44 -9.47 13.91
N HIS A 148 10.14 -10.44 14.78
CA HIS A 148 8.78 -10.82 15.13
C HIS A 148 8.23 -9.89 16.21
N ALA A 149 7.58 -8.81 15.79
CA ALA A 149 6.96 -7.85 16.70
C ALA A 149 5.95 -6.95 15.98
N ALA A 150 4.92 -6.53 16.70
CA ALA A 150 4.16 -5.33 16.38
C ALA A 150 4.95 -4.07 16.79
N LEU A 151 4.73 -2.96 16.09
CA LEU A 151 5.32 -1.67 16.44
C LEU A 151 4.27 -0.72 17.03
N GLY A 152 4.71 0.11 17.98
CA GLY A 152 3.91 1.23 18.42
C GLY A 152 4.71 2.22 19.26
N LYS A 153 4.01 2.94 20.13
CA LYS A 153 4.57 4.07 20.88
C LYS A 153 5.48 3.66 22.06
N PRO A 154 6.41 4.54 22.47
CA PRO A 154 7.19 4.35 23.69
C PRO A 154 6.30 4.21 24.92
N GLY A 155 6.68 3.32 25.84
CA GLY A 155 5.88 3.01 27.04
C GLY A 155 4.60 2.20 26.77
N GLY A 156 4.43 1.68 25.54
CA GLY A 156 3.40 0.69 25.24
C GLY A 156 3.60 -0.64 25.98
N PRO A 157 2.61 -1.54 25.94
CA PRO A 157 2.71 -2.86 26.57
C PRO A 157 3.79 -3.71 25.90
N ALA A 158 4.32 -4.71 26.61
CA ALA A 158 5.30 -5.65 26.05
C ALA A 158 4.71 -6.59 24.99
N THR A 159 3.39 -6.75 24.98
CA THR A 159 2.63 -7.57 24.04
C THR A 159 1.32 -6.90 23.67
N VAL A 160 0.78 -7.20 22.49
CA VAL A 160 -0.52 -6.73 22.02
C VAL A 160 -1.32 -7.88 21.41
N THR A 161 -2.64 -7.77 21.43
CA THR A 161 -3.54 -8.71 20.75
C THR A 161 -3.73 -8.28 19.29
N PHE A 162 -3.52 -9.23 18.39
CA PHE A 162 -3.71 -9.11 16.96
C PHE A 162 -4.92 -9.96 16.54
N SER A 163 -5.77 -9.43 15.67
CA SER A 163 -6.76 -10.19 14.94
C SER A 163 -6.11 -10.79 13.70
N ALA A 164 -5.72 -12.07 13.78
CA ALA A 164 -5.23 -12.81 12.64
C ALA A 164 -6.41 -13.29 11.78
N VAL A 165 -6.50 -12.83 10.54
CA VAL A 165 -7.56 -13.25 9.61
C VAL A 165 -7.24 -14.65 9.11
N GLU A 166 -8.18 -15.57 9.27
CA GLU A 166 -8.04 -16.94 8.79
C GLU A 166 -8.24 -17.00 7.28
N HIS A 167 -7.55 -17.95 6.63
CA HIS A 167 -7.55 -18.18 5.18
C HIS A 167 -8.93 -18.60 4.62
N ALA A 168 -9.91 -17.71 4.61
CA ALA A 168 -11.19 -17.92 3.94
C ALA A 168 -11.02 -17.86 2.41
N THR A 169 -10.17 -16.95 1.92
CA THR A 169 -9.76 -16.82 0.51
C THR A 169 -8.28 -16.38 0.42
N PRO A 170 -7.56 -16.67 -0.68
CA PRO A 170 -6.14 -16.30 -0.82
C PRO A 170 -5.92 -14.79 -0.69
N GLY A 171 -5.02 -14.38 0.21
CA GLY A 171 -4.64 -12.97 0.43
C GLY A 171 -5.42 -12.26 1.54
N MET A 172 -6.53 -12.81 2.04
CA MET A 172 -7.29 -12.20 3.14
C MET A 172 -6.52 -12.08 4.45
N ASP A 173 -5.58 -13.00 4.67
CA ASP A 173 -4.80 -13.06 5.89
C ASP A 173 -3.75 -11.94 6.00
N MET A 174 -3.50 -11.21 4.90
CA MET A 174 -2.71 -9.97 4.90
C MET A 174 -3.42 -8.85 5.67
N LEU A 175 -4.76 -8.87 5.77
CA LEU A 175 -5.57 -7.86 6.47
C LEU A 175 -5.56 -8.00 8.00
N SER A 176 -4.60 -8.74 8.54
CA SER A 176 -4.47 -8.97 9.98
C SER A 176 -3.96 -7.71 10.66
N HIS A 177 -4.58 -7.31 11.77
CA HIS A 177 -4.35 -6.01 12.38
C HIS A 177 -4.35 -6.05 13.92
N ILE A 178 -3.88 -4.98 14.56
CA ILE A 178 -3.98 -4.81 16.01
C ILE A 178 -5.45 -4.63 16.42
N ASP A 179 -5.90 -5.36 17.44
CA ASP A 179 -7.23 -5.18 18.04
C ASP A 179 -7.28 -3.88 18.85
N ALA A 180 -7.57 -2.77 18.16
CA ALA A 180 -7.83 -1.47 18.75
C ALA A 180 -9.34 -1.10 18.65
N PRO A 181 -9.95 -0.58 19.74
CA PRO A 181 -11.38 -0.27 19.80
C PRO A 181 -11.83 0.80 18.79
N ASP A 182 -10.92 1.68 18.36
CA ASP A 182 -11.21 2.77 17.41
C ASP A 182 -10.73 2.47 15.97
N ALA A 183 -10.17 1.29 15.71
CA ALA A 183 -9.66 0.94 14.38
C ALA A 183 -10.83 0.48 13.48
N THR A 184 -11.66 1.38 12.98
CA THR A 184 -12.59 1.07 11.88
C THR A 184 -11.87 1.38 10.57
N THR A 185 -11.18 0.39 10.01
CA THR A 185 -10.52 0.49 8.71
C THR A 185 -11.39 -0.15 7.62
N GLU A 186 -11.19 0.25 6.36
CA GLU A 186 -11.78 -0.43 5.18
C GLU A 186 -11.54 -1.95 5.21
N HIS A 187 -10.44 -2.37 5.86
CA HIS A 187 -10.10 -3.77 6.07
C HIS A 187 -11.06 -4.49 7.02
N LYS A 188 -11.53 -3.87 8.11
CA LYS A 188 -12.59 -4.47 8.95
C LYS A 188 -13.89 -4.62 8.20
N GLU A 189 -14.30 -3.61 7.43
CA GLU A 189 -15.49 -3.70 6.58
C GLU A 189 -15.35 -4.81 5.53
N THR A 190 -14.16 -4.98 4.96
CA THR A 190 -13.87 -6.05 4.00
C THR A 190 -13.91 -7.43 4.66
N ILE A 191 -13.30 -7.60 5.83
CA ILE A 191 -13.36 -8.84 6.63
C ILE A 191 -14.81 -9.21 6.94
N GLU A 192 -15.62 -8.25 7.38
CA GLU A 192 -17.04 -8.44 7.70
C GLU A 192 -17.87 -8.78 6.44
N ARG A 193 -17.69 -8.02 5.35
CA ARG A 193 -18.41 -8.24 4.08
C ARG A 193 -18.17 -9.64 3.52
N GLU A 194 -16.95 -10.12 3.65
CA GLU A 194 -16.50 -11.40 3.10
C GLU A 194 -16.73 -12.57 4.08
N GLY A 195 -17.19 -12.27 5.30
CA GLY A 195 -17.47 -13.26 6.34
C GLY A 195 -16.21 -14.02 6.79
N ALA A 196 -15.04 -13.38 6.69
CA ALA A 196 -13.78 -13.99 7.09
C ALA A 196 -13.72 -14.18 8.61
N ARG A 197 -13.17 -15.32 9.04
CA ARG A 197 -12.99 -15.61 10.46
C ARG A 197 -11.71 -14.96 10.95
N THR A 198 -11.70 -14.51 12.21
CA THR A 198 -10.50 -14.00 12.86
C THR A 198 -10.17 -14.83 14.10
N LYS A 199 -8.87 -14.93 14.39
CA LYS A 199 -8.33 -15.55 15.59
C LYS A 199 -7.46 -14.54 16.32
N SER A 200 -7.71 -14.35 17.61
CA SER A 200 -6.84 -13.52 18.43
C SER A 200 -5.49 -14.20 18.69
N VAL A 201 -4.40 -13.49 18.41
CA VAL A 201 -3.01 -13.91 18.65
C VAL A 201 -2.33 -12.85 19.49
N THR A 202 -1.64 -13.25 20.56
CA THR A 202 -0.83 -12.30 21.35
C THR A 202 0.58 -12.27 20.79
N VAL A 203 1.06 -11.08 20.42
CA VAL A 203 2.36 -10.89 19.76
C VAL A 203 3.22 -9.91 20.56
N PRO A 204 4.57 -10.02 20.50
CA PRO A 204 5.47 -9.04 21.10
C PRO A 204 5.22 -7.64 20.53
N MET A 205 5.37 -6.61 21.34
CA MET A 205 5.27 -5.22 20.90
C MET A 205 6.51 -4.44 21.31
N THR A 206 6.99 -3.57 20.42
CA THR A 206 8.17 -2.73 20.65
C THR A 206 8.08 -1.41 19.87
N THR A 207 9.14 -0.61 19.92
CA THR A 207 9.28 0.61 19.13
C THR A 207 10.28 0.39 18.00
N MET A 208 10.13 1.12 16.89
CA MET A 208 11.12 1.14 15.81
C MET A 208 12.50 1.57 16.36
N ASP A 209 12.51 2.59 17.22
CA ASP A 209 13.72 3.10 17.85
C ASP A 209 14.49 2.02 18.63
N ALA A 210 13.78 1.18 19.38
CA ALA A 210 14.40 0.09 20.13
C ALA A 210 14.97 -0.99 19.20
N LEU A 211 14.29 -1.32 18.10
CA LEU A 211 14.79 -2.30 17.12
C LEU A 211 16.02 -1.82 16.36
N LEU A 212 16.03 -0.54 15.99
CA LEU A 212 17.17 0.08 15.32
C LEU A 212 18.35 0.27 16.29
N ALA A 213 18.11 0.56 17.57
CA ALA A 213 19.18 0.67 18.56
C ALA A 213 19.95 -0.64 18.81
N LYS A 214 19.31 -1.81 18.64
CA LYS A 214 19.97 -3.13 18.77
C LYS A 214 21.07 -3.34 17.73
N ALA A 215 20.84 -2.87 16.51
CA ALA A 215 21.76 -2.98 15.38
C ALA A 215 21.61 -1.75 14.48
N PRO A 216 22.24 -0.62 14.86
CA PRO A 216 22.07 0.64 14.14
C PRO A 216 22.61 0.54 12.72
N PRO A 217 21.79 0.78 11.68
CA PRO A 217 22.29 0.82 10.31
C PRO A 217 23.09 2.12 10.09
N SER A 218 24.06 2.10 9.17
CA SER A 218 24.84 3.29 8.81
C SER A 218 24.03 4.34 8.05
N ARG A 219 22.96 3.90 7.37
CA ARG A 219 22.00 4.72 6.62
C ARG A 219 20.67 3.98 6.55
N ILE A 220 19.58 4.71 6.31
CA ILE A 220 18.28 4.12 5.97
C ILE A 220 17.82 4.79 4.68
N ASP A 221 17.73 4.02 3.61
CA ASP A 221 17.39 4.54 2.30
C ASP A 221 15.88 4.57 2.09
N ALA A 222 15.23 3.45 2.32
CA ALA A 222 13.79 3.31 2.16
C ALA A 222 13.15 2.73 3.42
N VAL A 223 12.00 3.27 3.78
CA VAL A 223 11.11 2.69 4.80
C VAL A 223 9.75 2.50 4.16
N VAL A 224 9.22 1.29 4.24
CA VAL A 224 7.87 0.93 3.81
C VAL A 224 7.08 0.58 5.07
N ILE A 225 5.96 1.25 5.29
CA ILE A 225 5.09 1.04 6.45
C ILE A 225 3.70 0.70 5.95
N ASP A 226 3.29 -0.52 6.24
CA ASP A 226 1.95 -1.05 6.00
C ASP A 226 1.57 -1.85 7.25
N VAL A 227 0.81 -1.23 8.15
CA VAL A 227 0.45 -1.84 9.45
C VAL A 227 -1.04 -1.74 9.73
N GLU A 228 -1.83 -1.67 8.66
CA GLU A 228 -3.27 -1.92 8.68
C GLU A 228 -4.01 -0.97 9.65
N GLY A 229 -3.59 0.30 9.71
CA GLY A 229 -4.21 1.36 10.51
C GLY A 229 -3.48 1.74 11.81
N ALA A 230 -2.35 1.09 12.11
CA ALA A 230 -1.53 1.39 13.31
C ALA A 230 -0.40 2.41 13.06
N GLU A 231 -0.37 3.07 11.91
CA GLU A 231 0.73 3.90 11.40
C GLU A 231 1.09 5.03 12.38
N ALA A 232 0.08 5.75 12.89
CA ALA A 232 0.30 6.85 13.81
C ALA A 232 0.93 6.40 15.15
N SER A 233 0.55 5.21 15.65
CA SER A 233 1.12 4.64 16.87
C SER A 233 2.57 4.21 16.64
N LEU A 234 2.85 3.58 15.49
CA LEU A 234 4.21 3.21 15.08
C LEU A 234 5.10 4.44 14.97
N LEU A 235 4.64 5.49 14.28
CA LEU A 235 5.41 6.71 14.07
C LEU A 235 5.75 7.43 15.39
N ALA A 236 4.91 7.30 16.42
CA ALA A 236 5.23 7.82 17.75
C ALA A 236 6.44 7.11 18.40
N GLY A 237 6.75 5.87 18.00
CA GLY A 237 7.93 5.10 18.41
C GLY A 237 9.05 5.07 17.39
N PHE A 238 9.03 5.97 16.40
CA PHE A 238 10.04 6.09 15.38
C PHE A 238 10.52 7.55 15.26
N ASP A 239 11.65 7.87 15.88
CA ASP A 239 12.23 9.21 15.80
C ASP A 239 12.82 9.46 14.41
N LEU A 240 11.99 10.00 13.52
CA LEU A 240 12.34 10.35 12.15
C LEU A 240 13.47 11.41 12.07
N LYS A 241 13.62 12.27 13.09
CA LYS A 241 14.70 13.26 13.12
C LYS A 241 16.04 12.66 13.50
N LYS A 242 16.03 11.57 14.27
CA LYS A 242 17.21 10.78 14.64
C LYS A 242 17.63 9.84 13.52
N TRP A 243 16.71 8.99 13.05
CA TRP A 243 17.04 7.89 12.12
C TRP A 243 17.06 8.31 10.65
N ARG A 244 16.34 9.40 10.32
CA ARG A 244 16.45 10.14 9.05
C ARG A 244 16.43 9.27 7.78
N PRO A 245 15.46 8.33 7.61
CA PRO A 245 15.30 7.62 6.35
C PRO A 245 15.20 8.59 5.16
N ARG A 246 15.70 8.21 3.99
CA ARG A 246 15.70 9.10 2.82
C ARG A 246 14.33 9.16 2.15
N VAL A 247 13.69 8.00 1.98
CA VAL A 247 12.33 7.84 1.43
C VAL A 247 11.47 7.05 2.42
N ILE A 248 10.23 7.51 2.61
CA ILE A 248 9.20 6.80 3.39
C ILE A 248 8.01 6.58 2.45
N VAL A 249 7.60 5.33 2.30
CA VAL A 249 6.35 4.91 1.67
C VAL A 249 5.45 4.42 2.79
N ILE A 250 4.26 5.01 2.94
CA ILE A 250 3.36 4.70 4.05
C ILE A 250 1.93 4.57 3.54
N GLU A 251 1.28 3.49 3.95
CA GLU A 251 -0.11 3.22 3.62
C GLU A 251 -1.02 4.30 4.24
N ASP A 252 -1.97 4.79 3.45
CA ASP A 252 -3.03 5.67 3.91
C ASP A 252 -4.37 5.29 3.25
N ASN A 253 -5.05 4.33 3.87
CA ASN A 253 -6.38 3.88 3.45
C ASN A 253 -7.49 4.93 3.65
N THR A 254 -7.20 6.07 4.29
CA THR A 254 -8.15 7.20 4.33
C THR A 254 -8.09 8.06 3.08
N MET A 255 -7.15 7.78 2.15
CA MET A 255 -7.03 8.48 0.88
C MET A 255 -6.90 10.00 1.02
N GLY A 256 -6.25 10.45 2.09
CA GLY A 256 -6.09 11.87 2.36
C GLY A 256 -7.14 12.49 3.26
N GLU A 257 -8.20 11.77 3.64
CA GLU A 257 -9.25 12.28 4.52
C GLU A 257 -8.74 12.46 5.96
N ASP A 258 -7.81 11.62 6.40
CA ASP A 258 -7.10 11.75 7.66
C ASP A 258 -5.64 12.13 7.46
N ASP A 259 -5.28 13.35 7.86
CA ASP A 259 -3.92 13.86 7.71
C ASP A 259 -3.02 13.62 8.93
N ARG A 260 -3.45 12.85 9.94
CA ARG A 260 -2.66 12.61 11.16
C ARG A 260 -1.29 12.00 10.85
N VAL A 261 -1.26 10.95 10.05
CA VAL A 261 -0.02 10.25 9.66
C VAL A 261 0.92 11.19 8.91
N ALA A 262 0.41 11.84 7.86
CA ALA A 262 1.20 12.77 7.05
C ALA A 262 1.70 13.97 7.86
N SER A 263 0.90 14.50 8.78
CA SER A 263 1.30 15.58 9.69
C SER A 263 2.49 15.18 10.58
N ILE A 264 2.49 13.95 11.13
CA ILE A 264 3.61 13.43 11.92
C ILE A 264 4.88 13.33 11.06
N VAL A 265 4.77 12.76 9.85
CA VAL A 265 5.91 12.61 8.94
C VAL A 265 6.47 13.98 8.52
N ARG A 266 5.61 14.94 8.16
CA ARG A 266 6.01 16.32 7.83
C ARG A 266 6.72 17.00 9.00
N ALA A 267 6.22 16.86 10.23
CA ALA A 267 6.86 17.39 11.43
C ALA A 267 8.24 16.75 11.71
N GLY A 268 8.49 15.56 11.18
CA GLY A 268 9.78 14.86 11.17
C GLY A 268 10.82 15.45 10.20
N GLY A 269 10.46 16.41 9.35
CA GLY A 269 11.37 17.02 8.37
C GLY A 269 11.32 16.36 6.99
N TYR A 270 10.11 16.01 6.54
CA TYR A 270 9.86 15.34 5.27
C TYR A 270 8.89 16.11 4.39
N THR A 271 9.11 16.00 3.09
CA THR A 271 8.30 16.59 2.02
C THR A 271 7.46 15.49 1.37
N GLU A 272 6.13 15.66 1.34
CA GLU A 272 5.25 14.80 0.57
C GLU A 272 5.51 15.01 -0.94
N CYS A 273 5.76 13.91 -1.64
CA CYS A 273 6.15 13.91 -3.04
C CYS A 273 5.06 13.36 -3.97
N GLY A 274 4.10 12.61 -3.44
CA GLY A 274 2.98 12.09 -4.23
C GLY A 274 2.43 10.80 -3.65
N TRP A 275 1.70 10.09 -4.50
CA TRP A 275 1.01 8.85 -4.17
C TRP A 275 1.37 7.75 -5.15
N VAL A 276 1.38 6.51 -4.67
CA VAL A 276 1.41 5.28 -5.47
C VAL A 276 0.32 4.36 -4.91
N GLY A 277 -0.77 4.19 -5.64
CA GLY A 277 -1.95 3.48 -5.11
C GLY A 277 -2.51 4.19 -3.87
N VAL A 278 -2.63 3.44 -2.77
CA VAL A 278 -3.06 3.94 -1.45
C VAL A 278 -1.90 4.44 -0.59
N ASN A 279 -0.67 4.42 -1.12
CA ASN A 279 0.53 4.80 -0.37
C ASN A 279 0.91 6.25 -0.61
N ARG A 280 1.15 7.00 0.47
CA ARG A 280 1.81 8.30 0.43
C ARG A 280 3.32 8.14 0.40
N VAL A 281 4.00 8.97 -0.39
CA VAL A 281 5.45 8.95 -0.54
C VAL A 281 6.06 10.24 -0.02
N PHE A 282 6.96 10.12 0.95
CA PHE A 282 7.67 11.23 1.57
C PHE A 282 9.18 11.11 1.36
N VAL A 283 9.85 12.24 1.22
CA VAL A 283 11.31 12.32 1.09
C VAL A 283 11.85 13.31 2.08
N ARG A 284 13.03 13.04 2.65
CA ARG A 284 13.70 13.95 3.57
C ARG A 284 13.88 15.33 2.91
N THR A 285 13.49 16.40 3.58
CA THR A 285 13.34 17.74 2.96
C THR A 285 14.65 18.30 2.38
N ASP A 286 15.80 17.87 2.88
CA ASP A 286 17.12 18.30 2.41
C ASP A 286 17.63 17.53 1.17
N GLU A 287 16.93 16.50 0.70
CA GLU A 287 17.30 15.70 -0.48
C GLU A 287 16.55 16.18 -1.73
N THR A 288 16.76 17.43 -2.13
CA THR A 288 16.01 18.10 -3.23
C THR A 288 16.06 17.33 -4.56
N GLY A 289 17.23 16.81 -4.95
CA GLY A 289 17.35 16.00 -6.16
C GLY A 289 16.60 14.66 -6.07
N LEU A 290 16.46 14.09 -4.87
CA LEU A 290 15.66 12.87 -4.67
C LEU A 290 14.16 13.18 -4.70
N ILE A 291 13.74 14.31 -4.14
CA ILE A 291 12.35 14.81 -4.23
C ILE A 291 11.89 14.90 -5.69
N GLU A 292 12.72 15.46 -6.57
CA GLU A 292 12.39 15.58 -8.00
C GLU A 292 12.21 14.21 -8.67
N ARG A 293 13.13 13.27 -8.43
CA ARG A 293 13.04 11.90 -8.98
C ARG A 293 11.81 11.16 -8.47
N VAL A 294 11.54 11.26 -7.16
CA VAL A 294 10.38 10.61 -6.53
C VAL A 294 9.08 11.19 -7.08
N ARG A 295 8.96 12.51 -7.21
CA ARG A 295 7.78 13.16 -7.83
C ARG A 295 7.55 12.69 -9.26
N ALA A 296 8.62 12.62 -10.06
CA ALA A 296 8.53 12.15 -11.44
C ALA A 296 8.08 10.68 -11.52
N SER A 297 8.63 9.82 -10.66
CA SER A 297 8.25 8.40 -10.62
C SER A 297 6.80 8.23 -10.11
N CYS A 298 6.40 8.91 -9.03
CA CYS A 298 5.01 8.93 -8.56
C CYS A 298 4.05 9.37 -9.67
N ALA A 299 4.34 10.46 -10.39
CA ALA A 299 3.49 10.93 -11.49
C ALA A 299 3.38 9.89 -12.63
N SER A 300 4.44 9.13 -12.88
CA SER A 300 4.43 8.05 -13.88
C SER A 300 3.64 6.81 -13.44
N LEU A 301 3.46 6.63 -12.12
CA LEU A 301 2.71 5.53 -11.49
C LEU A 301 1.32 5.95 -11.02
N ALA A 302 1.00 7.25 -11.08
CA ALA A 302 -0.29 7.82 -10.75
C ALA A 302 -1.30 7.44 -11.84
N TRP A 303 -1.82 6.22 -11.74
CA TRP A 303 -2.86 5.75 -12.63
C TRP A 303 -4.22 6.32 -12.19
N PRO A 304 -5.13 6.68 -13.12
CA PRO A 304 -6.37 7.40 -12.82
C PRO A 304 -7.31 6.75 -11.80
N ASN A 305 -7.11 5.47 -11.46
CA ASN A 305 -8.02 4.72 -10.60
C ASN A 305 -7.91 4.99 -9.10
N VAL A 306 -6.86 5.65 -8.63
CA VAL A 306 -6.83 6.13 -7.23
C VAL A 306 -7.85 7.26 -7.04
N ALA A 307 -8.05 8.11 -8.06
CA ALA A 307 -9.07 9.15 -8.04
C ALA A 307 -10.48 8.62 -8.34
N PHE A 308 -10.61 7.57 -9.16
CA PHE A 308 -11.91 7.12 -9.70
C PHE A 308 -12.60 6.00 -8.89
N ARG A 309 -11.90 5.24 -8.03
CA ARG A 309 -12.53 4.18 -7.23
C ARG A 309 -13.49 4.72 -6.15
N PHE A 310 -13.34 5.97 -5.73
CA PHE A 310 -14.07 6.49 -4.55
C PHE A 310 -14.71 7.88 -4.72
N GLY A 311 -15.00 8.30 -5.96
CA GLY A 311 -16.00 9.33 -6.21
C GLY A 311 -15.58 10.77 -5.90
N ARG A 312 -14.57 11.27 -6.61
CA ARG A 312 -14.50 12.69 -6.98
C ARG A 312 -14.67 12.86 -8.48
#